data_AF-A0A660L960-F1
#
_entry.id   AF-A0A660L960-F1
#
_cell.length_a   1.000
_cell.length_b   1.000
_cell.length_c   1.000
_cell.angle_alpha   90.00
_cell.angle_beta   90.00
_cell.angle_gamma   90.00
#
_symmetry.space_group_name_H-M   'P 1'
#
loop_
_entity.id
_entity.type
_entity.pdbx_description
1 polymer ?
#
loop_
_entity_poly.entity_id
_entity_poly.type
_entity_poly.pdbx_seq_one_letter_code
_entity_poly.pdbx_strand_id
1 'polypeptide(L)'
;MPWLWLPWQWEKTPFANDLHIQYGQIVSVSDRAIYPGQADRVVDAIKASADVEFNIAERLSGKARQAFALAAGMFTVAQAVALGAFRPGNVNTVEARWILGFALAAVIALAAAALTTVKADATVVSGDLSLDLLEDELNLAYTGDQDVVGRIGTYYLGVVRSRREANTVRRRWYRRVRVCVVVCITAIVSELVVSLAARMA
;
A
#
# COMPACT_ATOMS: atom_id res chain seq x y z
N MET A 1 2.99 -9.64 -25.65
CA MET A 1 2.68 -10.02 -24.26
C MET A 1 3.27 -8.99 -23.29
N PRO A 2 2.50 -7.99 -22.80
CA PRO A 2 3.03 -6.87 -22.00
C PRO A 2 2.84 -6.99 -20.46
N TRP A 3 2.59 -8.17 -19.90
CA TRP A 3 2.13 -8.31 -18.49
C TRP A 3 3.18 -8.79 -17.48
N LEU A 4 4.44 -9.00 -17.89
CA LEU A 4 5.52 -9.40 -16.97
C LEU A 4 6.04 -8.17 -16.20
N TRP A 5 5.19 -7.60 -15.35
CA TRP A 5 5.57 -6.58 -14.37
C TRP A 5 6.39 -7.23 -13.28
N LEU A 6 7.71 -7.19 -13.47
CA LEU A 6 8.67 -7.73 -12.52
C LEU A 6 8.54 -7.02 -11.16
N PRO A 7 8.50 -7.75 -10.04
CA PRO A 7 8.28 -7.18 -8.72
C PRO A 7 9.26 -6.05 -8.38
N TRP A 8 10.48 -5.99 -8.93
CA TRP A 8 11.45 -4.95 -8.57
C TRP A 8 11.38 -3.65 -9.40
N GLN A 9 10.63 -3.58 -10.50
CA GLN A 9 10.59 -2.35 -11.33
C GLN A 9 9.86 -1.15 -10.69
N TRP A 10 9.21 -1.37 -9.55
CA TRP A 10 8.40 -0.39 -8.81
C TRP A 10 9.25 0.61 -8.02
N GLU A 11 10.52 0.30 -7.79
CA GLU A 11 11.47 1.22 -7.16
C GLU A 11 12.05 2.22 -8.17
N LYS A 12 11.90 1.93 -9.48
CA LYS A 12 12.40 2.75 -10.60
C LYS A 12 11.31 3.47 -11.40
N THR A 13 10.04 3.35 -11.02
CA THR A 13 9.00 4.23 -11.60
C THR A 13 9.32 5.68 -11.23
N PRO A 14 9.09 6.65 -12.15
CA PRO A 14 9.54 8.04 -12.00
C PRO A 14 9.07 8.73 -10.71
N PHE A 15 8.11 8.18 -9.97
CA PHE A 15 7.67 8.68 -8.65
C PHE A 15 8.79 9.03 -7.66
N ALA A 16 9.90 8.27 -7.56
CA ALA A 16 10.98 8.65 -6.64
C ALA A 16 11.73 9.93 -7.10
N ASN A 17 11.76 10.18 -8.41
CA ASN A 17 12.40 11.36 -9.02
C ASN A 17 11.40 12.53 -9.25
N ASP A 18 10.13 12.26 -9.51
CA ASP A 18 9.07 13.26 -9.69
C ASP A 18 8.71 13.96 -8.39
N LEU A 19 8.84 13.26 -7.25
CA LEU A 19 8.79 13.91 -5.95
C LEU A 19 9.88 15.01 -5.91
N HIS A 20 11.14 14.72 -6.24
CA HIS A 20 12.21 15.73 -6.24
C HIS A 20 11.98 16.90 -7.21
N ILE A 21 11.23 16.71 -8.31
CA ILE A 21 10.96 17.77 -9.30
C ILE A 21 9.75 18.64 -8.90
N GLN A 22 8.74 18.11 -8.20
CA GLN A 22 7.60 18.93 -7.72
C GLN A 22 7.80 19.63 -6.36
N TYR A 23 8.66 19.12 -5.47
CA TYR A 23 8.87 19.77 -4.14
C TYR A 23 9.83 20.96 -4.16
N GLY A 24 10.58 21.19 -5.24
CA GLY A 24 11.47 22.35 -5.37
C GLY A 24 10.75 23.67 -5.66
N GLN A 25 9.43 23.63 -5.85
CA GLN A 25 8.65 24.81 -6.28
C GLN A 25 7.44 25.10 -5.39
N ILE A 26 7.42 24.61 -4.14
CA ILE A 26 6.56 25.21 -3.11
C ILE A 26 7.24 26.50 -2.68
N VAL A 27 6.98 27.52 -3.48
CA VAL A 27 7.38 28.92 -3.30
C VAL A 27 7.21 29.30 -1.82
N SER A 28 8.25 29.90 -1.24
CA SER A 28 8.16 30.57 0.05
C SER A 28 7.17 31.74 -0.05
N VAL A 29 5.88 31.47 0.19
CA VAL A 29 4.79 32.46 0.24
C VAL A 29 4.79 33.11 1.64
N SER A 30 5.93 33.66 2.09
CA SER A 30 5.99 34.31 3.40
C SER A 30 5.98 35.85 3.36
N ASP A 31 5.92 36.49 2.19
CA ASP A 31 6.12 37.96 2.11
C ASP A 31 5.34 38.71 1.01
N ARG A 32 4.32 38.10 0.39
CA ARG A 32 3.46 38.83 -0.57
C ARG A 32 2.05 38.93 -0.04
N ALA A 33 1.54 40.16 0.05
CA ALA A 33 0.13 40.46 0.30
C ALA A 33 -0.74 39.56 -0.58
N ILE A 34 -1.49 38.67 0.07
CA ILE A 34 -2.34 37.68 -0.61
C ILE A 34 -3.51 38.44 -1.21
N TYR A 35 -3.47 38.71 -2.51
CA TYR A 35 -4.62 39.21 -3.23
C TYR A 35 -5.72 38.12 -3.19
N PRO A 36 -7.02 38.48 -3.14
CA PRO A 36 -8.11 37.51 -2.99
C PRO A 36 -8.08 36.36 -4.03
N GLY A 37 -7.64 36.63 -5.26
CA GLY A 37 -7.46 35.58 -6.28
C GLY A 37 -6.25 34.63 -6.11
N GLN A 38 -5.38 34.87 -5.12
CA GLN A 38 -4.27 33.98 -4.75
C GLN A 38 -4.68 32.98 -3.66
N ALA A 39 -5.60 33.37 -2.77
CA ALA A 39 -6.13 32.49 -1.73
C ALA A 39 -6.83 31.25 -2.34
N ASP A 40 -7.69 31.47 -3.34
CA ASP A 40 -8.38 30.40 -4.07
C ASP A 40 -7.38 29.39 -4.68
N ARG A 41 -6.29 29.89 -5.27
CA ARG A 41 -5.25 29.04 -5.87
C ARG A 41 -4.51 28.21 -4.84
N VAL A 42 -4.27 28.76 -3.65
CA VAL A 42 -3.60 28.04 -2.56
C VAL A 42 -4.54 26.94 -2.04
N VAL A 43 -5.81 27.24 -1.83
CA VAL A 43 -6.82 26.25 -1.41
C VAL A 43 -6.95 25.12 -2.44
N ASP A 44 -7.04 25.46 -3.73
CA ASP A 44 -7.11 24.48 -4.81
C ASP A 44 -5.86 23.61 -4.90
N ALA A 45 -4.66 24.21 -4.74
CA ALA A 45 -3.41 23.46 -4.71
C ALA A 45 -3.35 22.48 -3.52
N ILE A 46 -3.85 22.87 -2.35
CA ILE A 46 -3.86 22.00 -1.18
C ILE A 46 -4.90 20.88 -1.33
N LYS A 47 -6.10 21.18 -1.87
CA LYS A 47 -7.10 20.16 -2.21
C LYS A 47 -6.54 19.14 -3.19
N ALA A 48 -5.94 19.62 -4.29
CA ALA A 48 -5.30 18.75 -5.27
C ALA A 48 -4.19 17.89 -4.64
N SER A 49 -3.38 18.46 -3.73
CA SER A 49 -2.37 17.70 -2.98
C SER A 49 -2.98 16.62 -2.08
N ALA A 50 -4.10 16.89 -1.43
CA ALA A 50 -4.80 15.91 -0.59
C ALA A 50 -5.39 14.76 -1.43
N ASP A 51 -5.95 15.06 -2.60
CA ASP A 51 -6.49 14.07 -3.53
C ASP A 51 -5.39 13.15 -4.08
N VAL A 52 -4.19 13.69 -4.36
CA VAL A 52 -3.04 12.89 -4.76
C VAL A 52 -2.64 11.90 -3.66
N GLU A 53 -2.57 12.34 -2.41
CA GLU A 53 -2.22 11.47 -1.28
C GLU A 53 -3.28 10.37 -1.02
N PHE A 54 -4.57 10.67 -1.27
CA PHE A 54 -5.64 9.67 -1.21
C PHE A 54 -5.51 8.62 -2.32
N ASN A 55 -5.33 9.07 -3.57
CA ASN A 55 -5.11 8.18 -4.72
C ASN A 55 -3.89 7.27 -4.52
N ILE A 56 -2.81 7.79 -3.93
CA ILE A 56 -1.61 6.99 -3.62
C ILE A 56 -1.95 5.91 -2.60
N ALA A 57 -2.66 6.25 -1.53
CA ALA A 57 -3.04 5.30 -0.48
C ALA A 57 -3.94 4.18 -1.04
N GLU A 58 -4.98 4.54 -1.80
CA GLU A 58 -5.91 3.59 -2.41
C GLU A 58 -5.19 2.65 -3.38
N ARG A 59 -4.32 3.21 -4.24
CA ARG A 59 -3.52 2.41 -5.18
C ARG A 59 -2.57 1.44 -4.46
N LEU A 60 -1.97 1.85 -3.35
CA LEU A 60 -1.10 0.97 -2.55
C LEU A 60 -1.89 -0.17 -1.91
N SER A 61 -3.07 0.12 -1.33
CA SER A 61 -3.96 -0.90 -0.76
C SER A 61 -4.43 -1.89 -1.82
N GLY A 62 -4.89 -1.40 -2.97
CA GLY A 62 -5.32 -2.23 -4.10
C GLY A 62 -4.23 -3.20 -4.57
N LYS A 63 -2.99 -2.72 -4.71
CA LYS A 63 -1.85 -3.57 -5.09
C LYS A 63 -1.53 -4.64 -4.04
N ALA A 64 -1.58 -4.30 -2.75
CA ALA A 64 -1.32 -5.26 -1.68
C ALA A 64 -2.37 -6.38 -1.67
N ARG A 65 -3.66 -6.03 -1.82
CA ARG A 65 -4.76 -7.00 -1.91
C ARG A 65 -4.64 -7.89 -3.14
N GLN A 66 -4.29 -7.33 -4.31
CA GLN A 66 -4.05 -8.11 -5.53
C GLN A 66 -2.89 -9.09 -5.37
N ALA A 67 -1.77 -8.65 -4.79
CA ALA A 67 -0.60 -9.51 -4.56
C ALA A 67 -0.93 -10.65 -3.57
N PHE A 68 -1.67 -10.35 -2.51
CA PHE A 68 -2.15 -11.35 -1.56
C PHE A 68 -3.09 -12.37 -2.22
N ALA A 69 -4.08 -11.89 -2.99
CA ALA A 69 -5.02 -12.75 -3.69
C ALA A 69 -4.32 -13.69 -4.70
N LEU A 70 -3.31 -13.17 -5.42
CA LEU A 70 -2.48 -13.98 -6.32
C LEU A 70 -1.76 -15.10 -5.55
N ALA A 71 -1.11 -14.77 -4.43
CA ALA A 71 -0.38 -15.75 -3.63
C ALA A 71 -1.32 -16.83 -3.05
N ALA A 72 -2.49 -16.42 -2.54
CA ALA A 72 -3.51 -17.33 -2.04
C ALA A 72 -4.02 -18.27 -3.15
N GLY A 73 -4.31 -17.74 -4.33
CA GLY A 73 -4.73 -18.54 -5.48
C GLY A 73 -3.67 -19.56 -5.91
N MET A 74 -2.40 -19.14 -6.01
CA MET A 74 -1.28 -20.04 -6.32
C MET A 74 -1.13 -21.13 -5.25
N PHE A 75 -1.27 -20.78 -3.97
CA PHE A 75 -1.22 -21.74 -2.87
C PHE A 75 -2.31 -22.79 -3.00
N THR A 76 -3.56 -22.38 -3.22
CA THR A 76 -4.69 -23.31 -3.39
C THR A 76 -4.48 -24.26 -4.57
N VAL A 77 -3.98 -23.76 -5.70
CA VAL A 77 -3.67 -24.59 -6.87
C VAL A 77 -2.56 -25.58 -6.55
N ALA A 78 -1.47 -25.13 -5.92
CA ALA A 78 -0.36 -26.00 -5.57
C ALA A 78 -0.77 -27.11 -4.60
N GLN A 79 -1.59 -26.78 -3.59
CA GLN A 79 -2.13 -27.78 -2.66
C GLN A 79 -3.08 -28.76 -3.35
N ALA A 80 -3.91 -28.31 -4.30
CA ALA A 80 -4.75 -29.21 -5.10
C ALA A 80 -3.90 -30.19 -5.93
N VAL A 81 -2.81 -29.72 -6.54
CA VAL A 81 -1.86 -30.56 -7.30
C VAL A 81 -1.12 -31.54 -6.38
N ALA A 82 -0.67 -31.07 -5.21
CA ALA A 82 0.01 -31.90 -4.22
C ALA A 82 -0.91 -33.00 -3.70
N LEU A 83 -2.15 -32.67 -3.29
CA LEU A 83 -3.13 -33.66 -2.83
C LEU A 83 -3.49 -34.69 -3.90
N GLY A 84 -3.62 -34.27 -5.17
CA GLY A 84 -3.82 -35.20 -6.29
C GLY A 84 -2.60 -36.10 -6.57
N ALA A 85 -1.40 -35.70 -6.12
CA ALA A 85 -0.16 -36.47 -6.25
C ALA A 85 -0.07 -37.62 -5.26
N PHE A 86 -0.63 -37.46 -4.06
CA PHE A 86 -0.53 -38.43 -2.98
C PHE A 86 -1.45 -39.63 -3.25
N ARG A 87 -1.04 -40.52 -4.16
CA ARG A 87 -1.57 -41.88 -4.20
C ARG A 87 -0.98 -42.66 -3.02
N PRO A 88 -1.82 -43.26 -2.15
CA PRO A 88 -1.34 -44.02 -1.00
C PRO A 88 -0.56 -45.24 -1.50
N GLY A 89 0.77 -45.18 -1.45
CA GLY A 89 1.65 -46.28 -1.84
C GLY A 89 3.03 -45.89 -2.36
N ASN A 90 3.22 -44.68 -2.92
CA ASN A 90 4.42 -44.34 -3.70
C ASN A 90 5.28 -43.18 -3.17
N VAL A 91 5.01 -42.64 -1.97
CA VAL A 91 5.79 -41.49 -1.45
C VAL A 91 6.67 -41.91 -0.29
N ASN A 92 7.97 -41.67 -0.42
CA ASN A 92 8.94 -41.90 0.63
C ASN A 92 8.67 -40.95 1.81
N THR A 93 8.77 -41.46 3.04
CA THR A 93 8.51 -40.70 4.28
C THR A 93 9.33 -39.42 4.39
N VAL A 94 10.53 -39.38 3.77
CA VAL A 94 11.39 -38.18 3.74
C VAL A 94 10.81 -37.08 2.85
N GLU A 95 10.31 -37.42 1.67
CA GLU A 95 9.74 -36.46 0.72
C GLU A 95 8.45 -35.85 1.25
N ALA A 96 7.61 -36.68 1.87
CA ALA A 96 6.39 -36.23 2.54
C ALA A 96 6.68 -35.17 3.62
N ARG A 97 7.77 -35.31 4.37
CA ARG A 97 8.19 -34.31 5.38
C ARG A 97 8.60 -32.99 4.75
N TRP A 98 9.32 -33.01 3.63
CA TRP A 98 9.71 -31.80 2.92
C TRP A 98 8.50 -31.06 2.34
N ILE A 99 7.59 -31.78 1.67
CA ILE A 99 6.36 -31.20 1.11
C ILE A 99 5.53 -30.55 2.22
N LEU A 100 5.33 -31.24 3.34
CA LEU A 100 4.64 -30.69 4.51
C LEU A 100 5.34 -29.45 5.07
N GLY A 101 6.67 -29.47 5.14
CA GLY A 101 7.47 -28.33 5.59
C GLY A 101 7.27 -27.08 4.72
N PHE A 102 7.30 -27.24 3.39
CA PHE A 102 7.05 -26.13 2.47
C PHE A 102 5.62 -25.62 2.53
N ALA A 103 4.63 -26.52 2.62
CA ALA A 103 3.23 -26.16 2.78
C ALA A 103 3.00 -25.32 4.05
N LEU A 104 3.57 -25.75 5.19
CA LEU A 104 3.49 -25.00 6.45
C LEU A 104 4.16 -23.63 6.34
N ALA A 105 5.36 -23.56 5.73
CA ALA A 105 6.05 -22.30 5.53
C ALA A 105 5.24 -21.33 4.65
N ALA A 106 4.62 -21.83 3.58
CA ALA A 106 3.76 -21.05 2.69
C ALA A 106 2.52 -20.51 3.43
N VAL A 107 1.87 -21.34 4.25
CA VAL A 107 0.71 -20.92 5.08
C VAL A 107 1.10 -19.84 6.07
N ILE A 108 2.22 -19.99 6.78
CA ILE A 108 2.69 -18.99 7.75
C ILE A 108 3.01 -17.67 7.04
N ALA A 109 3.69 -17.73 5.89
CA ALA A 109 4.01 -16.54 5.10
C ALA A 109 2.72 -15.84 4.60
N LEU A 110 1.72 -16.60 4.16
CA LEU A 110 0.44 -16.06 3.71
C LEU A 110 -0.35 -15.43 4.87
N ALA A 111 -0.37 -16.08 6.04
CA ALA A 111 -1.00 -15.54 7.25
C ALA A 111 -0.32 -14.24 7.69
N ALA A 112 1.02 -14.17 7.65
CA ALA A 112 1.77 -12.95 7.92
C ALA A 112 1.44 -11.84 6.90
N ALA A 113 1.28 -12.17 5.62
CA ALA A 113 0.85 -11.22 4.59
C ALA A 113 -0.57 -10.68 4.86
N ALA A 114 -1.50 -11.54 5.26
CA ALA A 114 -2.86 -11.15 5.62
C ALA A 114 -2.86 -10.20 6.83
N LEU A 115 -2.18 -10.58 7.92
CA LEU A 115 -2.09 -9.77 9.13
C LEU A 115 -1.43 -8.42 8.88
N THR A 116 -0.37 -8.37 8.07
CA THR A 116 0.30 -7.12 7.72
C THR A 116 -0.56 -6.23 6.83
N THR A 117 -1.38 -6.81 5.95
CA THR A 117 -2.36 -6.07 5.15
C THR A 117 -3.45 -5.45 6.03
N VAL A 118 -4.03 -6.24 6.94
CA VAL A 118 -5.03 -5.74 7.91
C VAL A 118 -4.43 -4.65 8.80
N LYS A 119 -3.19 -4.84 9.29
CA LYS A 119 -2.50 -3.81 10.08
C LYS A 119 -2.22 -2.55 9.27
N ALA A 120 -1.86 -2.66 7.99
CA ALA A 120 -1.64 -1.50 7.13
C ALA A 120 -2.93 -0.66 6.95
N ASP A 121 -4.08 -1.33 6.85
CA ASP A 121 -5.38 -0.67 6.73
C ASP A 121 -5.84 -0.10 8.10
N ALA A 122 -5.60 -0.79 9.22
CA ALA A 122 -6.05 -0.39 10.56
C ALA A 122 -5.16 0.68 11.24
N THR A 123 -3.88 0.78 10.91
CA THR A 123 -2.93 1.63 11.66
C THR A 123 -3.09 3.13 11.41
N VAL A 124 -3.93 3.56 10.47
CA VAL A 124 -4.09 4.99 10.21
C VAL A 124 -5.54 5.34 9.92
N VAL A 125 -6.23 5.79 10.96
CA VAL A 125 -7.36 6.70 10.83
C VAL A 125 -6.76 8.04 10.41
N SER A 126 -6.98 8.47 9.17
CA SER A 126 -6.64 9.85 8.80
C SER A 126 -7.46 10.77 9.70
N GLY A 127 -6.83 11.81 10.26
CA GLY A 127 -7.58 12.90 10.88
C GLY A 127 -8.42 13.53 9.78
N ASP A 128 -9.66 13.09 9.66
CA ASP A 128 -10.62 13.72 8.79
C ASP A 128 -10.99 15.06 9.42
N LEU A 129 -11.08 16.08 8.58
CA LEU A 129 -11.42 17.41 9.04
C LEU A 129 -12.84 17.33 9.60
N SER A 130 -13.03 17.67 10.88
CA SER A 130 -14.36 17.66 11.47
C SER A 130 -15.25 18.59 10.66
N LEU A 131 -16.38 18.07 10.18
CA LEU A 131 -17.33 18.85 9.39
C LEU A 131 -17.78 20.09 10.17
N ASP A 132 -17.96 19.93 11.48
CA ASP A 132 -18.36 20.99 12.41
C ASP A 132 -17.32 22.13 12.47
N LEU A 133 -16.02 21.80 12.46
CA LEU A 133 -14.96 22.82 12.44
C LEU A 133 -14.91 23.58 11.11
N LEU A 134 -15.14 22.88 10.01
CA LEU A 134 -15.26 23.47 8.68
C LEU A 134 -16.45 24.44 8.61
N GLU A 135 -17.58 24.04 9.18
CA GLU A 135 -18.80 24.84 9.22
C GLU A 135 -18.61 26.10 10.09
N ASP A 136 -17.99 25.95 11.27
CA ASP A 136 -17.65 27.07 12.15
C ASP A 136 -16.70 28.07 11.48
N GLU A 137 -15.64 27.59 10.83
CA GLU A 137 -14.71 28.48 10.11
C GLU A 137 -15.35 29.13 8.88
N LEU A 138 -16.22 28.43 8.17
CA LEU A 138 -16.96 29.00 7.03
C LEU A 138 -17.94 30.10 7.49
N ASN A 139 -18.64 29.88 8.60
CA ASN A 139 -19.50 30.89 9.21
C ASN A 139 -18.71 32.14 9.63
N LEU A 140 -17.51 31.97 10.19
CA LEU A 140 -16.61 33.09 10.50
C LEU A 140 -16.17 33.85 9.24
N ALA A 141 -15.91 33.17 8.13
CA ALA A 141 -15.61 33.83 6.85
C ALA A 141 -16.77 34.72 6.38
N TYR A 142 -18.01 34.25 6.49
CA TYR A 142 -19.20 35.04 6.15
C TYR A 142 -19.38 36.27 7.04
N THR A 143 -18.89 36.25 8.28
CA THR A 143 -18.88 37.42 9.17
C THR A 143 -17.79 38.45 8.84
N GLY A 144 -16.95 38.19 7.84
CA GLY A 144 -15.93 39.12 7.35
C GLY A 144 -14.57 39.00 8.04
N ASP A 145 -14.31 37.92 8.78
CA ASP A 145 -12.99 37.65 9.36
C ASP A 145 -11.97 37.30 8.25
N GLN A 146 -10.97 38.15 8.06
CA GLN A 146 -9.94 37.98 7.03
C GLN A 146 -8.87 36.93 7.40
N ASP A 147 -8.77 36.53 8.66
CA ASP A 147 -7.77 35.56 9.12
C ASP A 147 -8.20 34.10 8.88
N VAL A 148 -9.47 33.87 8.51
CA VAL A 148 -10.04 32.55 8.28
C VAL A 148 -9.26 31.76 7.22
N VAL A 149 -8.85 32.42 6.14
CA VAL A 149 -8.07 31.77 5.06
C VAL A 149 -6.74 31.21 5.59
N GLY A 150 -6.09 31.94 6.50
CA GLY A 150 -4.84 31.50 7.12
C GLY A 150 -5.03 30.31 8.07
N ARG A 151 -6.13 30.32 8.86
CA ARG A 151 -6.47 29.21 9.77
C ARG A 151 -6.84 27.95 8.99
N ILE A 152 -7.75 28.05 8.02
CA ILE A 152 -8.12 26.96 7.09
C ILE A 152 -6.87 26.41 6.40
N GLY A 153 -6.01 27.27 5.87
CA GLY A 153 -4.76 26.86 5.21
C GLY A 153 -3.85 26.06 6.14
N THR A 154 -3.72 26.47 7.40
CA THR A 154 -2.92 25.76 8.41
C THR A 154 -3.53 24.39 8.75
N TYR A 155 -4.85 24.30 8.88
CA TYR A 155 -5.56 23.04 9.10
C TYR A 155 -5.34 22.06 7.94
N TYR A 156 -5.55 22.51 6.71
CA TYR A 156 -5.33 21.66 5.54
C TYR A 156 -3.86 21.23 5.40
N LEU A 157 -2.90 22.11 5.70
CA LEU A 157 -1.48 21.74 5.77
C LEU A 157 -1.23 20.66 6.83
N GLY A 158 -1.87 20.76 8.00
CA GLY A 158 -1.84 19.72 9.03
C GLY A 158 -2.40 18.38 8.56
N VAL A 159 -3.53 18.41 7.84
CA VAL A 159 -4.14 17.20 7.25
C VAL A 159 -3.23 16.57 6.20
N VAL A 160 -2.66 17.37 5.27
CA VAL A 160 -1.73 16.87 4.26
C VAL A 160 -0.48 16.27 4.92
N ARG A 161 0.08 16.93 5.93
CA ARG A 161 1.24 16.42 6.67
C ARG A 161 0.95 15.11 7.39
N SER A 162 -0.17 15.03 8.11
CA SER A 162 -0.57 13.80 8.81
C SER A 162 -0.83 12.64 7.83
N ARG A 163 -1.48 12.89 6.70
CA ARG A 163 -1.68 11.91 5.63
C ARG A 163 -0.37 11.48 4.98
N ARG A 164 0.58 12.40 4.80
CA ARG A 164 1.92 12.08 4.28
C ARG A 164 2.67 11.16 5.25
N GLU A 165 2.70 11.50 6.53
CA GLU A 165 3.33 10.67 7.56
C GLU A 165 2.69 9.28 7.63
N ALA A 166 1.35 9.22 7.61
CA ALA A 166 0.60 7.98 7.49
C ALA A 166 0.98 7.14 6.27
N ASN A 167 1.08 7.77 5.09
CA ASN A 167 1.43 7.09 3.86
C ASN A 167 2.87 6.54 3.89
N THR A 168 3.81 7.21 4.57
CA THR A 168 5.15 6.65 4.78
C THR A 168 5.14 5.39 5.65
N VAL A 169 4.25 5.33 6.65
CA VAL A 169 4.07 4.15 7.51
C VAL A 169 3.40 3.02 6.73
N ARG A 170 2.31 3.31 5.99
CA ARG A 170 1.62 2.36 5.11
C ARG A 170 2.59 1.74 4.10
N ARG A 171 3.46 2.55 3.47
CA ARG A 171 4.48 2.08 2.52
C ARG A 171 5.42 1.04 3.13
N ARG A 172 5.83 1.21 4.40
CA ARG A 172 6.66 0.23 5.12
C ARG A 172 5.92 -1.09 5.33
N TRP A 173 4.65 -1.04 5.71
CA TRP A 173 3.84 -2.25 5.88
C TRP A 173 3.58 -2.96 4.56
N TYR A 174 3.24 -2.24 3.48
CA TYR A 174 3.06 -2.84 2.16
C TYR A 174 4.34 -3.46 1.60
N ARG A 175 5.52 -2.90 1.94
CA ARG A 175 6.80 -3.54 1.64
C ARG A 175 6.93 -4.91 2.32
N ARG A 176 6.50 -5.02 3.59
CA ARG A 176 6.49 -6.29 4.32
C ARG A 176 5.51 -7.29 3.72
N VAL A 177 4.29 -6.87 3.38
CA VAL A 177 3.30 -7.72 2.67
C VAL A 177 3.92 -8.32 1.42
N ARG A 178 4.62 -7.50 0.63
CA ARG A 178 5.27 -7.95 -0.59
C ARG A 178 6.39 -8.95 -0.35
N VAL A 179 7.21 -8.76 0.68
CA VAL A 179 8.24 -9.75 1.06
C VAL A 179 7.58 -11.08 1.47
N CYS A 180 6.54 -11.04 2.29
CA CYS A 180 5.79 -12.23 2.70
C CYS A 180 5.17 -12.97 1.50
N VAL A 181 4.58 -12.24 0.55
CA VAL A 181 4.05 -12.81 -0.70
C VAL A 181 5.14 -13.47 -1.53
N VAL A 182 6.30 -12.84 -1.69
CA VAL A 182 7.43 -13.43 -2.43
C VAL A 182 7.93 -14.70 -1.74
N VAL A 183 8.08 -14.69 -0.42
CA VAL A 183 8.48 -15.88 0.35
C VAL A 183 7.47 -17.01 0.18
N CYS A 184 6.17 -16.70 0.23
CA CYS A 184 5.09 -17.66 0.03
C CYS A 184 5.16 -18.29 -1.38
N ILE A 185 5.27 -17.47 -2.43
CA ILE A 185 5.38 -17.95 -3.82
C ILE A 185 6.63 -18.81 -3.99
N THR A 186 7.79 -18.40 -3.45
CA THR A 186 9.02 -19.19 -3.53
C THR A 186 8.88 -20.53 -2.83
N ALA A 187 8.26 -20.57 -1.65
CA ALA A 187 7.98 -21.82 -0.95
C ALA A 187 7.06 -22.75 -1.77
N ILE A 188 5.99 -22.22 -2.36
CA ILE A 188 5.06 -22.97 -3.22
C ILE A 188 5.78 -23.53 -4.46
N VAL A 189 6.58 -22.72 -5.15
CA VAL A 189 7.34 -23.18 -6.32
C VAL A 189 8.33 -24.26 -5.92
N SER A 190 8.98 -24.13 -4.76
CA SER A 190 9.94 -25.11 -4.25
C SER A 190 9.23 -26.43 -3.92
N GLU A 191 8.05 -26.37 -3.30
CA GLU A 191 7.17 -27.52 -3.05
C GLU A 191 6.83 -28.27 -4.35
N LEU A 192 6.45 -27.53 -5.40
CA LEU A 192 6.11 -28.11 -6.70
C LEU A 192 7.31 -28.76 -7.39
N VAL A 193 8.49 -28.14 -7.32
CA VAL A 193 9.73 -28.69 -7.89
C VAL A 193 10.12 -29.99 -7.18
N VAL A 194 10.07 -30.02 -5.85
CA VAL A 194 10.36 -31.23 -5.06
C VAL A 194 9.34 -32.32 -5.37
N SER A 195 8.05 -31.97 -5.44
CA SER A 195 6.98 -32.91 -5.79
C SER A 195 7.15 -33.49 -7.19
N LEU A 196 7.64 -32.69 -8.15
CA LEU A 196 7.93 -33.14 -9.50
C LEU A 196 9.16 -34.06 -9.54
N ALA A 197 10.23 -33.70 -8.83
CA ALA A 197 11.44 -34.52 -8.75
C ALA A 197 11.15 -35.89 -8.13
N ALA A 198 10.39 -35.93 -7.03
CA ALA A 198 9.95 -37.16 -6.37
C ALA A 198 9.12 -38.08 -7.28
N ARG A 199 8.39 -37.52 -8.27
CA ARG A 199 7.63 -38.32 -9.24
C ARG A 199 8.49 -38.89 -10.38
N MET A 200 9.65 -38.31 -10.65
CA MET A 200 10.55 -38.74 -11.73
C MET A 200 11.60 -39.75 -11.26
N ALA A 201 11.86 -39.82 -9.95
CA ALA A 201 12.72 -40.80 -9.32
C ALA A 201 11.99 -42.15 -9.13
#